data_AF-A0A0C3PP94-F1
#
_entry.id   AF-A0A0C3PP94-F1
#
_cell.length_a   1.000
_cell.length_b   1.000
_cell.length_c   1.000
_cell.angle_alpha   90.00
_cell.angle_beta   90.00
_cell.angle_gamma   90.00
#
_symmetry.space_group_name_H-M   'P 1'
#
loop_
_entity.id
_entity.type
_entity.pdbx_description
1 polymer ?
#
loop_
_entity_poly.entity_id
_entity_poly.type
_entity_poly.pdbx_seq_one_letter_code
_entity_poly.pdbx_strand_id
1 'polypeptide(L)'
;MSTEAADTSTSSQKGGPWIPLESNPEWATKLGVAKLLGMVSQPVKALLLIYPITADVEKKRKEDDEKLKQEGVSPNADSTVVWIEQKISNACGTIGLLHALLN
;
A
#
# COMPACT_ATOMS: atom_id res chain seq x y z
N MET A 1 12.70 22.23 -32.25
CA MET A 1 12.03 22.47 -30.95
C MET A 1 10.84 21.55 -30.90
N SER A 2 11.08 20.30 -30.49
CA SER A 2 10.05 19.26 -30.41
C SER A 2 9.36 19.41 -29.06
N THR A 3 8.06 19.65 -29.09
CA THR A 3 7.21 19.74 -27.90
C THR A 3 6.88 18.33 -27.40
N GLU A 4 7.25 18.05 -26.16
CA GLU A 4 6.90 16.86 -25.39
C GLU A 4 5.38 16.80 -25.19
N ALA A 5 4.75 15.71 -25.62
CA ALA A 5 3.34 15.45 -25.36
C ALA A 5 3.24 14.78 -23.97
N ALA A 6 2.48 15.41 -23.07
CA ALA A 6 2.11 14.84 -21.79
C ALA A 6 1.23 13.59 -22.02
N ASP A 7 1.80 12.41 -21.76
CA ASP A 7 1.09 11.14 -21.81
C ASP A 7 0.15 11.05 -20.60
N THR A 8 -1.08 11.53 -20.79
CA THR A 8 -2.15 11.41 -19.79
C THR A 8 -2.86 10.09 -20.05
N SER A 9 -2.24 8.98 -19.63
CA SER A 9 -2.88 7.67 -19.65
C SER A 9 -3.90 7.59 -18.52
N THR A 10 -5.13 8.04 -18.78
CA THR A 10 -6.27 7.85 -17.89
C THR A 10 -6.58 6.35 -17.81
N SER A 11 -6.07 5.66 -16.80
CA SER A 11 -6.38 4.26 -16.56
C SER A 11 -7.84 4.16 -16.12
N SER A 12 -8.71 3.70 -17.02
CA SER A 12 -10.09 3.33 -16.67
C SER A 12 -10.06 2.12 -15.73
N GLN A 13 -10.11 2.37 -14.41
CA GLN A 13 -10.23 1.31 -13.42
C GLN A 13 -11.65 0.70 -13.54
N LYS A 14 -11.74 -0.57 -13.91
CA LYS A 14 -13.00 -1.32 -13.84
C LYS A 14 -13.47 -1.36 -12.38
N GLY A 15 -14.54 -0.62 -12.09
CA GLY A 15 -14.99 -0.33 -10.72
C GLY A 15 -15.46 -1.57 -9.97
N GLY A 16 -14.77 -1.89 -8.87
CA GLY A 16 -15.34 -2.71 -7.80
C GLY A 16 -16.33 -1.91 -6.94
N PRO A 17 -16.96 -2.51 -5.93
CA PRO A 17 -17.98 -1.84 -5.12
C PRO A 17 -17.42 -0.72 -4.22
N TRP A 18 -16.10 -0.59 -4.12
CA TRP A 18 -15.45 0.34 -3.20
C TRP A 18 -14.71 1.45 -3.96
N ILE A 19 -14.78 2.65 -3.40
CA ILE A 19 -14.01 3.81 -3.83
C ILE A 19 -12.62 3.72 -3.17
N PRO A 20 -11.51 3.88 -3.91
CA PRO A 20 -10.16 3.89 -3.32
C PRO A 20 -10.04 4.98 -2.25
N LEU A 21 -9.41 4.63 -1.13
CA LEU A 21 -9.16 5.58 -0.03
C LEU A 21 -8.01 6.53 -0.40
N GLU A 22 -8.20 7.84 -0.16
CA GLU A 22 -7.16 8.85 -0.34
C GLU A 22 -6.12 8.78 0.80
N SER A 23 -4.82 8.80 0.45
CA SER A 23 -3.74 8.92 1.44
C SER A 23 -3.57 10.37 1.89
N ASN A 24 -4.50 10.84 2.71
CA ASN A 24 -4.49 12.21 3.20
C ASN A 24 -4.55 12.23 4.73
N PRO A 25 -3.38 12.29 5.40
CA PRO A 25 -3.37 12.61 6.80
C PRO A 25 -3.74 14.09 6.96
N GLU A 26 -4.88 14.38 7.59
CA GLU A 26 -5.33 15.78 7.81
C GLU A 26 -4.26 16.67 8.49
N TRP A 27 -3.31 16.06 9.22
CA TRP A 27 -2.20 16.75 9.87
C TRP A 27 -1.07 17.19 8.91
N ALA A 28 -0.90 16.51 7.76
CA ALA A 28 0.22 16.71 6.85
C ALA A 28 0.17 18.06 6.11
N THR A 29 -1.02 18.62 5.93
CA THR A 29 -1.25 19.91 5.24
C THR A 29 -0.61 21.10 5.97
N LYS A 30 -0.16 20.95 7.23
CA LYS A 30 0.31 22.06 8.08
C LYS A 30 1.83 22.23 8.17
N LEU A 31 2.67 21.37 7.56
CA LEU A 31 4.12 21.37 7.84
C LEU A 31 5.00 21.29 6.57
N GLY A 32 5.93 22.25 6.40
CA GLY A 32 7.00 22.24 5.38
C GLY A 32 8.24 21.47 5.85
N VAL A 33 8.94 20.78 4.94
CA VAL A 33 9.71 19.57 5.28
C VAL A 33 11.18 19.55 4.82
N ALA A 34 12.11 19.32 5.75
CA ALA A 34 13.51 18.96 5.44
C ALA A 34 14.22 18.06 6.47
N LYS A 35 13.53 17.48 7.47
CA LYS A 35 14.10 16.47 8.39
C LYS A 35 13.05 15.39 8.73
N LEU A 36 12.65 14.67 7.68
CA LEU A 36 11.33 14.06 7.52
C LEU A 36 10.89 13.01 8.56
N LEU A 37 11.73 12.03 8.92
CA LEU A 37 11.30 10.95 9.82
C LEU A 37 11.27 11.37 11.31
N GLY A 38 12.13 12.30 11.71
CA GLY A 38 12.16 12.83 13.08
C GLY A 38 11.03 13.81 13.39
N MET A 39 10.29 14.28 12.38
CA MET A 39 9.13 15.15 12.53
C MET A 39 7.85 14.38 12.88
N VAL A 40 7.82 13.08 12.65
CA VAL A 40 6.65 12.25 12.99
C VAL A 40 6.65 12.03 14.50
N SER A 41 5.54 12.42 15.15
CA SER A 41 5.35 12.27 16.59
C SER A 41 5.52 10.81 17.00
N GLN A 42 6.36 10.57 18.00
CA GLN A 42 6.61 9.26 18.55
C GLN A 42 5.67 8.97 19.73
N PRO A 43 5.29 7.70 19.96
CA PRO A 43 5.72 6.50 19.24
C PRO A 43 4.92 6.24 17.96
N VAL A 44 5.60 5.77 16.90
CA VAL A 44 4.93 5.24 15.70
C VAL A 44 4.67 3.74 15.86
N LYS A 45 3.41 3.33 15.65
CA LYS A 45 2.97 1.93 15.80
C LYS A 45 2.85 1.17 14.48
N ALA A 46 2.51 1.87 13.40
CA ALA A 46 2.37 1.29 12.08
C ALA A 46 2.70 2.32 10.99
N LEU A 47 3.07 1.83 9.80
CA LEU A 47 3.30 2.62 8.59
C LEU A 47 2.45 2.03 7.46
N LEU A 48 1.59 2.84 6.86
CA LEU A 48 0.86 2.48 5.64
C LEU A 48 1.55 3.14 4.45
N LEU A 49 1.98 2.33 3.48
CA LEU A 49 2.63 2.79 2.27
C LEU A 49 1.67 2.66 1.08
N ILE A 50 1.39 3.78 0.41
CA ILE A 50 0.73 3.75 -0.90
C ILE A 50 1.83 3.75 -1.96
N TYR A 51 1.76 2.77 -2.86
CA TYR A 51 2.77 2.56 -3.90
C TYR A 51 2.10 2.12 -5.21
N PRO A 52 2.55 2.63 -6.38
CA PRO A 52 1.96 2.26 -7.67
C PRO A 52 2.29 0.81 -8.05
N ILE A 53 1.27 0.04 -8.41
CA ILE A 53 1.44 -1.34 -8.86
C ILE A 53 1.74 -1.34 -10.36
N THR A 54 3.00 -1.56 -10.72
CA THR A 54 3.44 -1.74 -12.11
C THR A 54 3.55 -3.23 -12.46
N ALA A 55 3.64 -3.55 -13.76
CA ALA A 55 3.77 -4.93 -14.21
C ALA A 55 5.02 -5.63 -13.67
N ASP A 56 6.15 -4.92 -13.62
CA ASP A 56 7.42 -5.47 -13.11
C ASP A 56 7.36 -5.75 -11.61
N VAL A 57 6.75 -4.84 -10.85
CA VAL A 57 6.55 -5.02 -9.40
C VAL A 57 5.60 -6.18 -9.13
N GLU A 58 4.51 -6.30 -9.88
CA GLU A 58 3.57 -7.42 -9.72
C GLU A 58 4.17 -8.76 -10.11
N LYS A 59 5.02 -8.79 -11.15
CA LYS A 59 5.80 -9.99 -11.51
C LYS A 59 6.71 -10.40 -10.35
N LYS A 60 7.47 -9.44 -9.82
CA LYS A 60 8.40 -9.70 -8.71
C LYS A 60 7.68 -10.18 -7.45
N ARG A 61 6.54 -9.56 -7.12
CA ARG A 61 5.67 -9.96 -6.00
C ARG A 61 5.24 -11.43 -6.11
N LYS A 62 4.84 -11.89 -7.30
CA LYS A 62 4.45 -13.29 -7.54
C LYS A 62 5.62 -14.27 -7.38
N GLU A 63 6.80 -13.91 -7.90
CA GLU A 63 8.02 -14.73 -7.74
C GLU A 63 8.38 -14.89 -6.26
N ASP A 64 8.27 -13.81 -5.48
CA ASP A 64 8.56 -13.84 -4.05
C ASP A 64 7.52 -14.66 -3.26
N ASP A 65 6.22 -14.56 -3.60
CA ASP A 65 5.16 -15.39 -3.02
C ASP A 65 5.38 -16.89 -3.29
N GLU A 66 5.79 -17.27 -4.50
CA GLU A 66 6.07 -18.66 -4.88
C GLU A 66 7.27 -19.21 -4.11
N LYS A 67 8.32 -18.40 -3.94
CA LYS A 67 9.49 -18.75 -3.14
C LYS A 67 9.11 -19.00 -1.67
N LEU A 68 8.34 -18.11 -1.06
CA LEU A 68 7.90 -18.27 0.33
C LEU A 68 7.05 -19.53 0.53
N LYS A 69 6.19 -19.88 -0.45
CA LYS A 69 5.43 -21.14 -0.43
C LYS A 69 6.33 -22.37 -0.47
N GLN A 70 7.40 -22.36 -1.28
CA GLN A 70 8.38 -23.46 -1.34
C GLN A 70 9.15 -23.61 -0.02
N GLU A 71 9.43 -22.49 0.65
CA GLU A 71 10.06 -22.45 1.97
C GLU A 71 9.10 -22.84 3.12
N GLY A 72 7.82 -23.09 2.83
CA GLY A 72 6.80 -23.43 3.82
C GLY A 72 6.37 -22.27 4.72
N VAL A 73 6.71 -21.03 4.34
CA VAL A 73 6.35 -19.83 5.09
C VAL A 73 4.89 -19.47 4.78
N SER A 74 4.08 -19.38 5.84
CA SER A 74 2.68 -18.98 5.76
C SER A 74 2.50 -17.57 6.35
N PRO A 75 1.60 -16.73 5.79
CA PRO A 75 1.22 -15.46 6.41
C PRO A 75 0.69 -15.59 7.84
N ASN A 76 0.20 -16.78 8.21
CA ASN A 76 -0.34 -17.11 9.54
C ASN A 76 0.63 -17.99 10.35
N ALA A 77 1.93 -17.96 10.06
CA ALA A 77 2.91 -18.75 10.79
C ALA A 77 3.06 -18.31 12.26
N ASP A 78 2.83 -17.03 12.55
CA ASP A 78 2.82 -16.48 13.90
C ASP A 78 1.37 -16.26 14.36
N SER A 79 0.97 -16.89 15.47
CA SER A 79 -0.38 -16.77 16.03
C SER A 79 -0.69 -15.39 16.62
N THR A 80 0.32 -14.54 16.81
CA THR A 80 0.16 -13.16 17.31
C THR A 80 -0.10 -12.15 16.21
N VAL A 81 0.13 -12.53 14.94
CA VAL A 81 -0.06 -11.65 13.79
C VAL A 81 -1.43 -11.89 13.15
N VAL A 82 -2.20 -10.82 12.99
CA VAL A 82 -3.49 -10.86 12.29
C VAL A 82 -3.28 -10.50 10.82
N TRP A 83 -3.36 -11.52 9.95
CA TRP A 83 -3.31 -11.35 8.50
C TRP A 83 -4.68 -11.57 7.86
N ILE A 84 -5.01 -10.71 6.88
CA ILE A 84 -6.32 -10.68 6.22
C ILE A 84 -6.08 -10.56 4.71
N GLU A 85 -6.58 -11.54 3.96
CA GLU A 85 -6.53 -11.53 2.50
C GLU A 85 -7.51 -10.50 1.91
N GLN A 86 -7.04 -9.62 1.02
CA GLN A 86 -7.92 -8.72 0.28
C GLN A 86 -8.58 -9.46 -0.90
N LYS A 87 -9.91 -9.64 -0.82
CA LYS A 87 -10.72 -10.24 -1.91
C LYS A 87 -11.58 -9.24 -2.68
N ILE A 88 -11.62 -7.99 -2.22
CA ILE A 88 -12.47 -6.94 -2.76
C ILE A 88 -11.61 -5.87 -3.44
N SER A 89 -11.94 -5.54 -4.69
CA SER A 89 -11.26 -4.48 -5.44
C SER A 89 -11.41 -3.13 -4.73
N ASN A 90 -10.34 -2.34 -4.73
CA ASN A 90 -10.22 -1.02 -4.07
C ASN A 90 -10.37 -1.01 -2.53
N ALA A 91 -10.42 -2.16 -1.88
CA ALA A 91 -10.51 -2.24 -0.41
C ALA A 91 -9.14 -2.18 0.31
N CYS A 92 -8.03 -2.01 -0.41
CA CYS A 92 -6.67 -2.08 0.14
C CYS A 92 -6.44 -1.08 1.28
N GLY A 93 -6.98 0.15 1.19
CA GLY A 93 -6.86 1.16 2.25
C GLY A 93 -7.52 0.71 3.56
N THR A 94 -8.73 0.16 3.48
CA THR A 94 -9.46 -0.36 4.64
C THR A 94 -8.76 -1.58 5.24
N ILE A 95 -8.30 -2.50 4.40
CA ILE A 95 -7.56 -3.70 4.85
C ILE A 95 -6.25 -3.30 5.54
N GLY A 96 -5.49 -2.37 4.96
CA GLY A 96 -4.25 -1.86 5.56
C GLY A 96 -4.49 -1.17 6.90
N LEU A 97 -5.59 -0.43 7.05
CA LEU A 97 -5.96 0.19 8.33
C LEU A 97 -6.32 -0.87 9.39
N LEU A 98 -7.04 -1.93 9.02
CA LEU A 98 -7.34 -3.03 9.92
C LEU A 98 -6.07 -3.74 10.39
N HIS A 99 -5.11 -4.01 9.48
CA HIS A 99 -3.81 -4.57 9.87
C HIS A 99 -3.07 -3.71 10.88
N ALA A 100 -3.09 -2.39 10.71
CA ALA A 100 -2.41 -1.46 11.63
C ALA A 100 -3.07 -1.34 13.02
N LEU A 101 -4.37 -1.62 13.13
CA LEU A 101 -5.10 -1.56 14.40
C LEU A 101 -5.09 -2.88 15.18
N LEU A 102 -5.01 -4.01 14.47
CA LEU A 102 -5.12 -5.34 15.06
C LEU A 102 -3.77 -5.96 15.46
N ASN A 103 -2.65 -5.35 15.07
CA ASN A 103 -1.28 -5.78 15.40
C ASN A 103 -0.56 -4.68 16.19
#